data_AF-A0A382HR47-F1
#
_entry.id   AF-A0A382HR47-F1
#
_cell.length_a   1.000
_cell.length_b   1.000
_cell.length_c   1.000
_cell.angle_alpha   90.00
_cell.angle_beta   90.00
_cell.angle_gamma   90.00
#
_symmetry.space_group_name_H-M   'P 1'
#
loop_
_entity.id
_entity.type
_entity.pdbx_description
1 polymer ?
#
loop_
_entity_poly.entity_id
_entity_poly.type
_entity_poly.pdbx_seq_one_letter_code
_entity_poly.pdbx_strand_id
1 'polypeptide(L)' 'MNKQDLIDFEKRVQKVYEAGEIKAPVHLSGNNENQLIKIFKKIDKDDWVFSSWRNHYHALLHGFDPEKLF' A
#
# COMPACT_ATOMS: atom_id res chain seq x y z
N MET A 1 -9.80 -3.49 -2.33
CA MET A 1 -8.84 -3.24 -3.43
C MET A 1 -8.50 -4.54 -4.14
N ASN A 2 -8.33 -4.47 -5.45
CA ASN A 2 -7.79 -5.53 -6.29
C ASN A 2 -6.30 -5.29 -6.56
N LYS A 3 -5.65 -6.19 -7.30
CA LYS A 3 -4.22 -6.10 -7.64
C LYS A 3 -3.86 -4.80 -8.37
N GLN A 4 -4.69 -4.38 -9.32
CA GLN A 4 -4.43 -3.20 -10.14
C GLN A 4 -4.51 -1.92 -9.30
N ASP A 5 -5.49 -1.82 -8.39
CA ASP A 5 -5.62 -0.67 -7.49
C ASP A 5 -4.35 -0.44 -6.66
N LEU A 6 -3.74 -1.52 -6.15
CA LEU A 6 -2.49 -1.48 -5.40
C LEU A 6 -1.33 -0.97 -6.25
N ILE A 7 -1.17 -1.54 -7.46
CA ILE A 7 -0.12 -1.15 -8.40
C ILE A 7 -0.27 0.32 -8.80
N ASP A 8 -1.49 0.76 -9.08
CA ASP A 8 -1.76 2.12 -9.51
C ASP A 8 -1.52 3.13 -8.39
N PHE A 9 -1.84 2.79 -7.14
CA PHE A 9 -1.49 3.58 -5.97
C PHE A 9 0.03 3.79 -5.87
N GLU A 10 0.82 2.72 -5.89
CA GLU A 10 2.27 2.84 -5.80
C GLU A 10 2.90 3.51 -7.03
N LYS A 11 2.33 3.32 -8.22
CA LYS A 11 2.76 4.07 -9.42
C LYS A 11 2.47 5.56 -9.33
N ARG A 12 1.36 5.97 -8.69
CA ARG A 12 1.07 7.39 -8.41
C ARG A 12 2.11 7.96 -7.45
N VAL A 13 2.41 7.25 -6.35
CA VAL A 13 3.45 7.64 -5.39
C VAL A 13 4.83 7.72 -6.06
N GLN A 14 5.18 6.73 -6.90
CA GLN A 14 6.42 6.70 -7.67
C GLN A 14 6.57 7.96 -8.52
N LYS A 15 5.53 8.35 -9.27
CA LYS A 15 5.56 9.55 -10.12
C LYS A 15 5.86 10.82 -9.33
N VAL A 16 5.25 10.99 -8.17
CA VAL A 16 5.46 12.17 -7.31
C VAL A 16 6.85 12.17 -6.67
N TYR A 17 7.35 10.99 -6.28
CA TYR A 17 8.72 10.84 -5.81
C TYR A 17 9.74 11.18 -6.92
N GLU A 18 9.54 10.68 -8.13
CA GLU A 18 10.39 10.95 -9.30
C GLU A 18 10.33 12.42 -9.76
N ALA A 19 9.20 13.11 -9.53
CA ALA A 19 9.07 14.55 -9.70
C ALA A 19 9.80 15.37 -8.62
N GLY A 20 10.33 14.71 -7.58
CA GLY A 20 11.05 15.34 -6.48
C GLY A 20 10.15 16.09 -5.50
N GLU A 21 8.83 15.84 -5.52
CA GLU A 21 7.89 16.48 -4.59
C GLU A 21 7.98 15.86 -3.18
N ILE A 22 8.21 14.55 -3.11
CA ILE A 22 8.52 13.86 -1.86
C ILE A 22 10.04 13.95 -1.60
N LYS A 23 10.43 14.57 -0.48
CA LYS A 23 11.84 14.82 -0.12
C LYS A 23 12.48 13.73 0.74
N ALA A 24 11.69 12.74 1.18
CA ALA A 24 12.12 11.68 2.08
C ALA A 24 12.02 10.30 1.39
N PRO A 25 12.73 9.26 1.88
CA PRO A 25 12.64 7.93 1.31
C PRO A 25 11.22 7.38 1.32
N VAL A 26 10.84 6.69 0.24
CA VAL A 26 9.56 5.97 0.11
C VAL A 26 9.84 4.49 -0.13
N HIS A 27 9.09 3.61 0.55
CA HIS A 27 9.23 2.17 0.41
C HIS A 27 8.02 1.60 -0.32
N LEU A 28 8.23 1.16 -1.56
CA LEU A 28 7.20 0.51 -2.39
C LEU A 28 7.22 -1.01 -2.18
N SER A 29 6.04 -1.63 -2.28
CA SER A 29 5.71 -3.02 -1.95
C SER A 29 5.57 -3.92 -3.18
N GLY A 30 5.79 -3.37 -4.38
CA GLY A 30 5.61 -4.06 -5.66
C GLY A 30 6.05 -5.53 -5.70
N ASN A 31 5.28 -6.35 -6.42
CA ASN A 31 5.38 -7.82 -6.49
C ASN A 31 4.85 -8.56 -5.26
N ASN A 32 4.23 -7.89 -4.29
CA ASN A 32 3.59 -8.53 -3.13
C ASN A 32 2.06 -8.53 -3.19
N GLU A 33 1.44 -8.03 -4.26
CA GLU A 33 -0.01 -7.79 -4.34
C GLU A 33 -0.80 -9.07 -4.11
N ASN A 34 -0.48 -10.13 -4.85
CA ASN A 34 -1.21 -11.39 -4.80
C ASN A 34 -1.08 -12.09 -3.44
N GLN A 35 0.12 -12.04 -2.85
CA GLN A 35 0.43 -12.66 -1.58
C GLN A 35 -0.29 -11.91 -0.45
N LEU A 36 -0.22 -10.58 -0.43
CA LEU A 36 -0.87 -9.77 0.58
C LEU A 36 -2.39 -9.83 0.46
N ILE A 37 -2.96 -9.73 -0.75
CA ILE A 37 -4.40 -9.94 -0.95
C ILE A 37 -4.85 -11.31 -0.40
N LYS A 38 -4.07 -12.36 -0.62
CA LYS A 38 -4.38 -13.70 -0.09
C LYS A 38 -4.32 -13.76 1.45
N ILE A 39 -3.38 -13.05 2.07
CA ILE A 39 -3.25 -12.97 3.53
C ILE A 39 -4.43 -12.17 4.11
N PHE A 40 -4.72 -10.99 3.57
CA PHE A 40 -5.77 -10.09 4.06
C PHE A 40 -7.19 -10.63 3.88
N LYS A 41 -7.41 -11.64 3.03
CA LYS A 41 -8.68 -12.42 3.03
C LYS A 41 -8.98 -13.13 4.35
N LYS A 42 -8.00 -13.25 5.24
CA LYS A 42 -8.12 -13.92 6.55
C LYS A 42 -8.02 -12.95 7.73
N ILE A 43 -7.86 -11.66 7.47
CA ILE A 43 -7.69 -10.62 8.48
C ILE A 43 -9.02 -9.87 8.59
N ASP A 44 -9.56 -9.78 9.80
CA ASP A 44 -10.76 -8.99 10.08
C ASP A 44 -10.43 -7.49 10.21
N LYS A 45 -11.45 -6.64 10.07
CA LYS A 45 -11.32 -5.19 10.28
C LYS A 45 -10.87 -4.84 11.70
N ASP A 46 -11.19 -5.66 12.69
CA ASP A 46 -10.85 -5.44 14.10
C ASP A 46 -9.51 -6.09 14.50
N ASP A 47 -8.89 -6.84 13.59
CA ASP A 47 -7.57 -7.45 13.82
C ASP A 47 -6.45 -6.40 13.76
N TRP A 48 -5.46 -6.57 14.63
CA TRP A 48 -4.26 -5.73 14.64
C TRP A 48 -3.26 -6.21 13.60
N VAL A 49 -2.86 -5.32 12.69
CA VAL A 49 -1.82 -5.57 11.70
C VAL A 49 -0.61 -4.70 11.99
N PHE A 50 0.54 -5.31 12.24
CA PHE A 50 1.82 -4.62 12.40
C PHE A 50 2.72 -4.87 11.20
N SER A 51 3.33 -3.81 10.66
CA SER A 51 4.27 -3.86 9.53
C SER A 51 5.33 -2.78 9.68
N SER A 52 6.41 -2.91 8.91
CA SER A 52 7.50 -1.92 8.86
C SER A 52 7.17 -0.77 7.89
N TRP A 53 8.20 -0.07 7.40
CA TRP A 53 8.11 1.11 6.52
C TRP A 53 7.46 0.84 5.15
N ARG A 54 7.37 -0.43 4.72
CA ARG A 54 6.81 -0.86 3.43
C ARG A 54 5.37 -1.35 3.60
N ASN A 55 4.47 -0.42 3.96
CA ASN A 55 3.15 -0.74 4.48
C ASN A 55 1.97 -0.21 3.64
N HIS A 56 2.18 0.42 2.47
CA HIS A 56 1.09 0.96 1.65
C HIS A 56 0.01 -0.09 1.38
N TYR A 57 0.39 -1.25 0.82
CA TYR A 57 -0.56 -2.32 0.53
C TYR A 57 -1.26 -2.85 1.79
N HIS A 58 -0.58 -2.84 2.94
CA HIS A 58 -1.16 -3.32 4.19
C HIS A 58 -2.27 -2.39 4.67
N ALA A 59 -2.01 -1.09 4.72
CA ALA A 59 -2.99 -0.08 5.10
C ALA A 59 -4.21 -0.11 4.17
N LEU A 60 -3.94 -0.14 2.85
CA LEU A 60 -4.97 -0.19 1.82
C LEU A 60 -5.83 -1.47 1.90
N LEU A 61 -5.22 -2.64 2.10
CA LEU A 61 -5.96 -3.90 2.24
C LEU A 61 -6.69 -4.03 3.57
N HIS A 62 -6.25 -3.31 4.61
CA HIS A 62 -6.96 -3.17 5.90
C HIS A 62 -8.12 -2.15 5.84
N GLY A 63 -8.35 -1.53 4.68
CA GLY A 63 -9.49 -0.64 4.46
C GLY A 63 -9.21 0.84 4.73
N PHE A 64 -7.94 1.25 4.84
CA PHE A 64 -7.57 2.66 4.95
C PHE A 64 -7.90 3.43 3.67
N ASP A 65 -8.28 4.70 3.82
CA ASP A 65 -8.66 5.59 2.72
C ASP A 65 -7.45 5.92 1.84
N PRO A 66 -7.45 5.57 0.53
CA PRO A 66 -6.33 5.82 -0.37
C PRO A 66 -5.96 7.30 -0.51
N GLU A 67 -6.93 8.22 -0.49
CA GLU A 67 -6.63 9.65 -0.65
C GLU A 67 -6.06 10.27 0.63
N LYS A 68 -6.29 9.66 1.79
CA LYS A 68 -5.61 10.06 3.05
C LYS A 68 -4.22 9.44 3.19
N LEU A 69 -3.99 8.29 2.55
CA LEU A 69 -2.70 7.61 2.59
C LEU A 69 -1.70 8.22 1.61
N PHE A 70 -2.18 8.75 0.48
CA PHE A 70 -1.37 9.44 -0.53
C PHE A 70 -0.89 10.80 -0.03
#